data_AF-A0A1Z4QSG9-F1
#
_entry.id   AF-A0A1Z4QSG9-F1
#
_cell.length_a   1.000
_cell.length_b   1.000
_cell.length_c   1.000
_cell.angle_alpha   90.00
_cell.angle_beta   90.00
_cell.angle_gamma   90.00
#
_symmetry.space_group_name_H-M   'P 1'
#
loop_
_entity.id
_entity.type
_entity.pdbx_description
1 polymer ?
#
loop_
_entity_poly.entity_id
_entity_poly.type
_entity_poly.pdbx_seq_one_letter_code
_entity_poly.pdbx_strand_id
1 'polypeptide(L)' 'MNSTQAALRDEVRQLAEEAFHRKLISGHGDGPDSKEYQIVYQGKPRHLPLEQARFFLINMLYRSRIH' A
#
# COMPACT_ATOMS: atom_id res chain seq x y z
N MET A 1 4.41 22.04 2.42
CA MET A 1 5.09 20.73 2.29
C MET A 1 4.02 19.66 2.20
N ASN A 2 3.91 18.81 1.19
CA ASN A 2 4.61 18.67 -0.09
C ASN A 2 3.61 17.97 -1.01
N SER A 3 3.16 18.62 -2.08
CA SER A 3 2.22 18.04 -3.06
C SER A 3 2.68 16.65 -3.54
N THR A 4 3.99 16.43 -3.59
CA THR A 4 4.65 15.16 -3.86
C THR A 4 4.32 14.04 -2.86
N GLN A 5 4.28 14.34 -1.55
CA GLN A 5 3.99 13.33 -0.53
C GLN A 5 2.50 12.97 -0.50
N ALA A 6 1.63 13.95 -0.77
CA ALA A 6 0.20 13.69 -0.96
C ALA A 6 -0.05 12.83 -2.20
N ALA A 7 0.58 13.17 -3.33
CA ALA A 7 0.51 12.37 -4.55
C ALA A 7 1.01 10.93 -4.35
N LEU A 8 2.13 10.76 -3.64
CA LEU A 8 2.67 9.43 -3.33
C LEU A 8 1.69 8.63 -2.45
N ARG A 9 1.07 9.26 -1.45
CA ARG A 9 0.05 8.60 -0.62
C ARG A 9 -1.19 8.21 -1.42
N ASP A 10 -1.63 9.06 -2.33
CA ASP A 10 -2.76 8.77 -3.21
C ASP A 10 -2.47 7.58 -4.12
N GLU A 11 -1.25 7.49 -4.67
CA GLU A 11 -0.81 6.33 -5.44
C GLU A 11 -0.79 5.05 -4.57
N VAL A 12 -0.22 5.11 -3.36
CA VAL A 12 -0.20 3.98 -2.42
C VAL A 12 -1.63 3.52 -2.10
N ARG A 13 -2.55 4.45 -1.87
CA ARG A 13 -3.96 4.16 -1.60
C ARG A 13 -4.63 3.45 -2.76
N GLN A 14 -4.45 3.92 -3.99
CA GLN A 14 -5.00 3.27 -5.20
C GLN A 14 -4.45 1.84 -5.38
N LEU A 15 -3.15 1.65 -5.18
CA LEU A 15 -2.51 0.33 -5.26
C LEU A 15 -3.04 -0.61 -4.16
N ALA A 16 -3.26 -0.10 -2.94
CA ALA A 16 -3.78 -0.88 -1.82
C ALA A 16 -5.25 -1.26 -2.04
N GLU A 17 -6.07 -0.36 -2.57
CA GLU A 17 -7.46 -0.64 -2.96
C GLU A 17 -7.50 -1.75 -4.03
N GLU A 18 -6.65 -1.69 -5.06
CA GLU A 18 -6.56 -2.76 -6.06
C GLU A 18 -6.15 -4.10 -5.42
N ALA A 19 -5.12 -4.10 -4.57
CA ALA A 19 -4.65 -5.31 -3.89
C ALA A 19 -5.72 -5.90 -2.96
N PHE A 20 -6.52 -5.07 -2.30
CA PHE A 20 -7.62 -5.48 -1.44
C PHE A 20 -8.76 -6.10 -2.26
N HIS A 21 -9.18 -5.47 -3.34
CA HIS A 21 -10.20 -6.02 -4.24
C HIS A 21 -9.78 -7.36 -4.86
N ARG A 22 -8.49 -7.53 -5.16
CA ARG A 22 -7.91 -8.80 -5.62
C ARG A 22 -7.70 -9.84 -4.50
N LYS A 23 -8.06 -9.52 -3.25
CA LYS A 23 -7.88 -10.38 -2.06
C LYS A 23 -6.42 -10.77 -1.78
N LEU A 24 -5.46 -9.92 -2.19
CA LEU A 24 -4.02 -10.13 -1.95
C LEU A 24 -3.59 -9.60 -0.58
N ILE A 25 -4.32 -8.61 -0.06
CA ILE A 25 -4.22 -8.09 1.30
C ILE A 25 -5.59 -8.14 1.96
N SER A 26 -5.64 -8.15 3.29
CA SER A 26 -6.89 -8.25 4.05
C SER A 26 -7.39 -6.92 4.61
N GLY A 27 -6.68 -5.82 4.34
CA GLY A 27 -7.06 -4.47 4.76
C GLY A 27 -5.94 -3.46 4.53
N HIS A 28 -6.27 -2.17 4.52
CA HIS A 28 -5.31 -1.08 4.40
C HIS A 28 -5.90 0.22 4.97
N GLY A 29 -5.03 1.19 5.25
CA GLY A 29 -5.43 2.49 5.78
C GLY A 29 -4.23 3.38 6.07
N ASP A 30 -4.47 4.51 6.71
CA ASP A 30 -3.39 5.40 7.13
C ASP A 30 -2.58 4.82 8.29
N GLY A 31 -1.29 5.15 8.32
CA GLY A 31 -0.42 4.88 9.47
C GLY A 31 -0.55 5.96 10.54
N PRO A 32 0.04 5.74 11.73
CA PRO A 32 0.12 6.75 12.78
C PRO A 32 0.98 7.96 12.37
N ASP A 33 1.91 7.77 11.42
CA ASP A 33 2.73 8.84 10.83
C ASP A 33 2.23 9.21 9.42
N SER A 34 2.21 10.52 9.14
CA SER A 34 1.95 11.13 7.82
C SER A 34 2.88 10.68 6.69
N LYS A 35 3.95 9.93 6.96
CA LYS A 35 4.90 9.34 6.00
C LYS A 35 4.75 7.83 5.89
N GLU A 36 3.80 7.25 6.60
CA GLU A 36 3.53 5.81 6.58
C GLU A 36 2.16 5.50 6.00
N TYR A 37 2.00 4.23 5.64
CA TYR A 37 0.74 3.62 5.24
C TYR A 37 0.62 2.26 5.91
N GLN A 38 -0.59 1.91 6.36
CA GLN A 38 -0.88 0.61 6.93
C GLN A 38 -1.36 -0.36 5.85
N ILE A 39 -0.76 -1.54 5.82
CA ILE A 39 -1.18 -2.66 4.97
C ILE A 39 -1.33 -3.89 5.87
N VAL A 40 -2.51 -4.54 5.86
CA VAL A 40 -2.76 -5.80 6.55
C VAL A 40 -2.47 -6.95 5.59
N TYR A 41 -1.31 -7.57 5.75
CA TYR A 41 -0.84 -8.65 4.90
C TYR A 41 -0.63 -9.94 5.71
N GLN A 42 -1.18 -11.05 5.22
CA GLN A 42 -1.20 -12.33 5.94
C GLN A 42 -1.80 -12.21 7.35
N GLY A 43 -2.86 -11.41 7.49
CA GLY A 43 -3.54 -11.16 8.76
C GLY A 43 -2.77 -10.29 9.75
N LYS A 44 -1.62 -9.72 9.37
CA LYS A 44 -0.81 -8.86 10.25
C LYS A 44 -0.75 -7.43 9.72
N PRO A 45 -1.13 -6.42 10.52
CA PRO A 45 -0.94 -5.02 10.15
C PRO A 45 0.56 -4.69 10.08
N ARG A 46 0.96 -3.99 9.04
CA ARG A 46 2.32 -3.48 8.82
C ARG A 46 2.23 -2.00 8.49
N HIS A 47 2.98 -1.19 9.21
CA HIS A 47 3.17 0.23 8.91
C HIS A 47 4.46 0.37 8.11
N LEU A 48 4.35 0.83 6.87
CA LEU A 48 5.47 0.97 5.96
C LEU A 48 5.61 2.44 5.55
N PRO A 49 6.84 2.97 5.43
CA PRO A 49 7.07 4.23 4.75
C PRO A 49 6.42 4.22 3.36
N LEU A 50 5.86 5.34 2.91
CA LEU A 50 5.09 5.42 1.66
C LEU A 50 5.80 4.79 0.45
N GLU A 51 7.09 5.08 0.27
CA GLU A 51 7.89 4.51 -0.82
C GLU A 51 8.00 2.98 -0.72
N GLN A 52 8.17 2.45 0.50
CA GLN A 52 8.22 1.01 0.73
C GLN A 52 6.85 0.36 0.53
N ALA A 53 5.76 1.02 0.96
CA ALA A 53 4.40 0.58 0.74
C ALA A 53 4.10 0.49 -0.77
N ARG A 54 4.47 1.53 -1.53
CA ARG A 54 4.36 1.57 -2.99
C ARG A 54 5.09 0.41 -3.64
N PHE A 55 6.38 0.25 -3.33
CA PHE A 55 7.19 -0.84 -3.90
C PHE A 55 6.60 -2.21 -3.56
N PHE A 56 6.20 -2.42 -2.31
CA PHE A 56 5.58 -3.67 -1.85
C PHE A 56 4.32 -4.01 -2.66
N LEU A 57 3.41 -3.05 -2.83
CA LEU A 57 2.14 -3.24 -3.55
C LEU A 57 2.35 -3.46 -5.05
N ILE A 58 3.23 -2.69 -5.70
CA ILE A 58 3.56 -2.89 -7.13
C ILE A 58 4.08 -4.30 -7.37
N ASN A 59 5.03 -4.76 -6.55
CA ASN A 59 5.58 -6.11 -6.69
C ASN A 59 4.53 -7.19 -6.48
N MET A 60 3.64 -7.00 -5.49
CA MET A 60 2.55 -7.92 -5.21
C MET A 60 1.57 -8.01 -6.39
N LEU A 61 1.11 -6.87 -6.90
CA LEU A 61 0.19 -6.79 -8.03
C LEU A 61 0.81 -7.39 -9.30
N TYR A 62 2.08 -7.10 -9.56
CA TYR A 62 2.81 -7.67 -10.69
C TYR A 62 2.87 -9.20 -10.62
N ARG A 63 3.27 -9.76 -9.46
CA ARG A 63 3.36 -11.22 -9.26
C ARG A 63 2.01 -11.91 -9.41
N SER A 64 0.92 -11.26 -9.02
CA SER A 64 -0.45 -11.78 -9.17
C SER A 64 -0.95 -11.87 -10.62
N ARG A 65 -0.26 -11.25 -11.59
CA ARG A 65 -0.63 -11.27 -13.01
C ARG A 65 0.13 -12.31 -13.82
N ILE A 66 1.21 -12.87 -13.26
CA ILE A 66 2.09 -13.84 -13.92
C ILE A 66 1.72 -15.28 -13.55
N HIS A 67 0.90 -15.45 -12.51
CA HIS A 67 0.33 -16.73 -12.08
C HIS A 67 -1.15 -16.76 -12.45
#